data_AF-A0A7Z7VME9-F1
#
_entry.id   AF-A0A7Z7VME9-F1
#
_cell.length_a   1.000
_cell.length_b   1.000
_cell.length_c   1.000
_cell.angle_alpha   90.00
_cell.angle_beta   90.00
_cell.angle_gamma   90.00
#
_symmetry.space_group_name_H-M   'P 1'
#
loop_
_entity.id
_entity.type
_entity.pdbx_description
1 polymer ?
#
loop_
_entity_poly.entity_id
_entity_poly.type
_entity_poly.pdbx_seq_one_letter_code
_entity_poly.pdbx_strand_id
1 'polypeptide(L)' 'MTVNALNDGTKSGTLANLANFLRFLASASENPELCDPGLHQAILQASLTAGQLEKAGMSAQKETNQAEQIIEN' A
#
# COMPACT_ATOMS: atom_id res chain seq x y z
N MET A 1 22.06 -5.51 -11.10
CA MET A 1 21.08 -5.74 -10.02
C MET A 1 19.87 -4.87 -10.31
N THR A 2 18.68 -5.46 -10.40
CA THR A 2 17.43 -4.71 -10.62
C THR A 2 17.03 -4.03 -9.31
N VAL A 3 17.03 -2.71 -9.27
CA VAL A 3 16.60 -1.95 -8.10
C VAL A 3 15.08 -2.03 -8.02
N ASN A 4 14.54 -2.53 -6.90
CA ASN A 4 13.11 -2.48 -6.66
C ASN A 4 12.74 -1.03 -6.31
N ALA A 5 12.18 -0.30 -7.28
CA ALA A 5 11.82 1.11 -7.14
C ALA A 5 10.75 1.39 -6.06
N LEU A 6 10.03 0.35 -5.59
CA LEU A 6 9.05 0.49 -4.52
C LEU A 6 9.71 0.45 -3.13
N ASN A 7 10.89 -0.15 -3.01
CA ASN A 7 11.59 -0.28 -1.74
C ASN A 7 12.38 1.00 -1.42
N ASP A 8 11.90 1.77 -0.46
CA ASP A 8 12.55 3.01 0.00
C ASP A 8 13.40 2.82 1.27
N GLY A 9 13.56 1.57 1.72
CA GLY A 9 14.30 1.22 2.94
C GLY A 9 13.46 1.23 4.21
N THR A 10 12.18 1.64 4.16
CA THR A 10 11.27 1.62 5.31
C THR A 10 10.06 0.73 5.05
N LYS A 11 9.54 0.07 6.09
CA LYS A 11 8.32 -0.76 5.96
C LYS A 11 7.10 0.07 5.55
N SER A 12 6.89 1.22 6.20
CA SER A 12 5.75 2.10 5.95
C SER A 12 5.81 2.72 4.57
N GLY A 13 6.97 3.26 4.17
CA GLY A 13 7.14 3.89 2.87
C GLY A 13 7.13 2.89 1.71
N THR A 14 7.73 1.71 1.88
CA THR A 14 7.61 0.62 0.89
C THR A 14 6.15 0.19 0.70
N LEU A 15 5.37 0.11 1.78
CA LEU A 15 3.95 -0.25 1.70
C LEU A 15 3.11 0.84 1.05
N ALA A 16 3.38 2.12 1.34
CA ALA A 16 2.74 3.26 0.68
C ALA A 16 3.06 3.30 -0.83
N ASN A 17 4.32 3.07 -1.20
CA ASN A 17 4.74 2.98 -2.61
C ASN A 17 4.01 1.85 -3.33
N LEU A 18 3.90 0.67 -2.71
CA LEU A 18 3.15 -0.46 -3.27
C LEU A 18 1.66 -0.14 -3.44
N ALA A 19 1.02 0.45 -2.43
CA ALA A 19 -0.40 0.82 -2.49
C ALA A 19 -0.68 1.83 -3.61
N ASN A 20 0.17 2.85 -3.74
CA ASN A 20 0.07 3.85 -4.80
C ASN A 20 0.29 3.24 -6.19
N PHE A 21 1.29 2.37 -6.34
CA PHE A 21 1.58 1.70 -7.60
C PHE A 21 0.42 0.81 -8.06
N LEU A 22 -0.15 0.00 -7.16
CA LEU A 22 -1.30 -0.86 -7.49
C LEU A 22 -2.55 -0.05 -7.81
N ARG A 23 -2.77 1.11 -7.15
CA ARG A 23 -3.87 2.01 -7.47
C ARG A 23 -3.73 2.62 -8.86
N PHE A 24 -2.51 3.03 -9.22
CA PHE A 24 -2.20 3.50 -10.57
C PHE A 24 -2.50 2.42 -11.63
N LEU A 25 -2.05 1.18 -11.40
CA LEU A 25 -2.32 0.06 -12.30
C LEU A 25 -3.81 -0.27 -12.39
N ALA A 26 -4.55 -0.22 -11.27
CA ALA A 26 -5.99 -0.47 -11.27
C ALA A 26 -6.71 0.55 -12.16
N SER A 27 -6.41 1.84 -12.02
CA SER A 27 -7.00 2.89 -12.85
C SER A 27 -6.62 2.74 -14.33
N ALA A 28 -5.36 2.41 -14.63
CA ALA A 28 -4.92 2.19 -16.01
C ALA A 28 -5.53 0.94 -16.66
N SER A 29 -5.93 -0.05 -15.85
CA SER A 29 -6.54 -1.30 -16.30
C SER A 29 -8.06 -1.27 -16.39
N GLU A 30 -8.71 -0.16 -16.04
CA GLU A 30 -10.18 -0.02 -16.13
C GLU A 30 -10.70 -0.13 -17.57
N ASN A 31 -9.84 0.04 -18.57
CA ASN A 31 -10.23 -0.12 -19.97
C ASN A 31 -10.33 -1.61 -20.35
N PRO A 32 -11.54 -2.17 -20.55
CA PRO A 32 -11.74 -3.59 -20.83
C PRO A 32 -11.25 -4.01 -22.22
N GLU A 33 -10.98 -3.06 -23.12
CA GLU A 33 -10.40 -3.34 -24.45
C GLU A 33 -8.87 -3.52 -24.38
N LEU A 34 -8.23 -3.05 -23.31
CA LEU A 34 -6.76 -3.09 -23.14
C LEU A 34 -6.32 -4.02 -22.00
N CYS A 35 -7.21 -4.32 -21.06
CA CYS A 35 -6.91 -5.19 -19.93
C CYS A 35 -7.96 -6.30 -19.81
N ASP A 36 -7.47 -7.53 -19.60
CA ASP A 36 -8.35 -8.66 -19.27
C ASP A 36 -9.17 -8.33 -18.01
N PRO A 37 -10.49 -8.53 -18.01
CA PRO A 37 -11.34 -8.20 -16.87
C PRO A 37 -10.93 -8.91 -15.57
N GLY A 38 -10.42 -10.15 -15.66
CA GLY A 38 -9.92 -10.89 -14.52
C GLY A 38 -8.62 -10.30 -13.97
N LEU A 39 -7.73 -9.83 -14.86
CA LEU A 39 -6.51 -9.12 -14.47
C LEU A 39 -6.82 -7.77 -13.81
N HIS A 40 -7.72 -6.98 -14.37
CA HIS A 40 -8.18 -5.74 -13.74
C HIS A 40 -8.73 -5.98 -12.32
N GLN A 41 -9.58 -6.99 -12.17
CA GLN A 41 -10.15 -7.37 -10.88
C GLN A 41 -9.07 -7.77 -9.86
N ALA A 42 -8.06 -8.53 -10.28
CA ALA A 42 -6.95 -8.92 -9.43
C ALA A 42 -6.12 -7.71 -8.97
N ILE A 43 -5.82 -6.79 -9.90
CA ILE A 43 -5.07 -5.56 -9.60
C ILE A 43 -5.87 -4.66 -8.65
N LEU A 44 -7.19 -4.53 -8.87
CA LEU A 44 -8.08 -3.77 -8.01
C LEU A 44 -8.10 -4.32 -6.57
N GLN A 45 -8.27 -5.64 -6.42
CA GLN A 45 -8.24 -6.28 -5.10
C GLN A 45 -6.89 -6.12 -4.40
N ALA A 46 -5.78 -6.24 -5.14
CA ALA A 46 -4.45 -5.99 -4.61
C ALA A 46 -4.28 -4.53 -4.14
N SER A 47 -4.78 -3.56 -4.91
CA SER A 47 -4.76 -2.14 -4.55
C SER A 47 -5.54 -1.85 -3.27
N LEU A 48 -6.76 -2.38 -3.17
CA LEU A 48 -7.60 -2.23 -1.98
C LEU A 48 -6.95 -2.85 -0.74
N THR A 49 -6.42 -4.05 -0.87
CA THR A 49 -5.73 -4.76 0.22
C THR A 49 -4.47 -4.01 0.67
N ALA A 50 -3.65 -3.52 -0.26
CA ALA A 50 -2.47 -2.73 0.08
C ALA A 50 -2.83 -1.44 0.83
N GLY A 51 -3.90 -0.74 0.42
CA GLY A 51 -4.38 0.44 1.13
C GLY A 51 -4.95 0.14 2.53
N GLN A 52 -5.53 -1.04 2.74
CA GLN A 52 -5.95 -1.49 4.08
C GLN A 52 -4.76 -1.77 4.98
N LEU A 53 -3.73 -2.45 4.45
CA LEU A 53 -2.50 -2.75 5.19
C LEU A 53 -1.73 -1.47 5.55
N GLU A 54 -1.69 -0.49 4.65
CA GLU A 54 -1.09 0.82 4.92
C GLU A 54 -1.79 1.49 6.12
N LYS A 55 -3.12 1.59 6.08
CA LYS A 55 -3.91 2.16 7.18
C LYS A 55 -3.73 1.39 8.49
N ALA A 56 -3.72 0.06 8.44
CA ALA A 56 -3.51 -0.77 9.61
C ALA A 56 -2.09 -0.59 10.21
N GLY A 57 -1.08 -0.45 9.35
CA GLY A 57 0.30 -0.15 9.78
C GLY A 57 0.42 1.23 10.45
N MET A 58 -0.26 2.24 9.92
CA MET A 58 -0.32 3.58 10.54
C MET A 58 -1.06 3.55 11.89
N SER A 59 -2.11 2.73 12.00
CA SER A 59 -2.90 2.56 13.22
C SER A 59 -2.04 1.97 14.35
N ALA A 60 -1.28 0.91 14.05
CA ALA A 60 -0.40 0.26 15.02
C ALA A 60 0.73 1.18 15.52
N GLN A 61 1.30 2.04 14.65
CA GLN A 61 2.32 3.01 15.06
C GLN A 61 1.75 4.14 15.93
N LYS A 62 0.47 4.49 15.77
CA LYS A 62 -0.18 5.53 16.57
C LYS A 62 -0.48 5.08 18.00
N GLU A 63 -0.71 3.79 18.20
CA GLU A 63 -0.92 3.18 19.52
C GLU A 63 0.40 3.05 20.30
N THR A 64 1.51 2.66 19.64
CA THR A 64 2.83 2.60 20.28
C THR A 64 3.34 3.97 20.74
N ASN A 65 3.18 4.99 19.91
CA ASN A 65 3.65 6.34 20.24
C ASN A 65 2.83 6.99 21.39
N GLN A 66 1.55 6.63 21.53
CA GLN A 66 0.73 7.06 22.67
C GLN A 66 1.13 6.34 23.96
N ALA A 67 1.48 5.05 23.90
CA ALA A 67 1.93 4.29 25.06
C ALA A 67 3.25 4.83 25.63
N GLU A 68 4.18 5.27 24.77
CA GLU A 68 5.46 5.86 25.20
C GLU A 68 5.29 7.24 25.86
N GLN A 69 4.37 8.09 25.38
CA GLN A 69 4.13 9.42 25.96
C GLN A 69 3.47 9.40 27.35
N ILE A 70 2.82 8.29 27.75
CA ILE A 70 2.18 8.16 29.06
C ILE A 70 3.22 7.84 30.15
N ILE A 71 4.40 7.33 29.79
CA ILE A 71 5.43 6.90 30.75
C ILE A 71 6.33 8.07 31.20
N GLU A 72 6.36 9.18 30.45
CA GLU A 72 7.20 10.35 30.75
C GLU A 72 6.52 11.48 31.56
N ASN A 73 5.29 11.29 32.05
CA ASN A 73 4.57 12.28 32.88
C ASN A 73 4.26 11.78 34.29
#